data_AF-A0A8W8IB30-F1
#
_entry.id   AF-A0A8W8IB30-F1
#
_cell.length_a   1.000
_cell.length_b   1.000
_cell.length_c   1.000
_cell.angle_alpha   90.00
_cell.angle_beta   90.00
_cell.angle_gamma   90.00
#
_symmetry.space_group_name_H-M   'P 1'
#
loop_
_entity.id
_entity.type
_entity.pdbx_description
1 polymer ?
#
loop_
_entity_poly.entity_id
_entity_poly.type
_entity_poly.pdbx_seq_one_letter_code
_entity_poly.pdbx_strand_id
1 'polypeptide(L)'
;GIRVPTVIRFPGIIPRGKVIDEPTQQLDMFTTITKLIGGKIPSDRVIDGKDMLPLLQFKESKSPHKFMYHYCGEHLQATRYRPPQGSSVWKLVTELPNYKPGEDKCYGLACICSNTIKYDPPLLFDITADPGERNPVSYKNNKHLQDIVNKISAATAEHKKSVGTPESRMTFFKLLWRPWFQPCCNFPSCTCSDPVYKDFVDE
;
A
#
# COMPACT_ATOMS: atom_id res chain seq x y z
N GLY A 1 -5.82 7.22 -3.49
CA GLY A 1 -5.60 6.74 -2.11
C GLY A 1 -4.22 6.15 -1.87
N ILE A 2 -3.73 5.25 -2.74
CA ILE A 2 -2.51 4.47 -2.46
C ILE A 2 -1.20 5.30 -2.51
N ARG A 3 -1.09 6.28 -3.41
CA ARG A 3 0.06 7.18 -3.47
C ARG A 3 -0.07 8.23 -2.37
N VAL A 4 0.93 8.32 -1.50
CA VAL A 4 0.97 9.23 -0.34
C VAL A 4 2.27 10.04 -0.34
N PRO A 5 2.30 11.23 0.30
CA PRO A 5 3.55 11.97 0.48
C PRO A 5 4.49 11.23 1.43
N THR A 6 5.77 11.19 1.06
CA THR A 6 6.84 10.61 1.89
C THR A 6 8.04 11.53 1.85
N VAL A 7 8.52 11.95 3.02
CA VAL A 7 9.73 12.76 3.18
C VAL A 7 10.64 12.08 4.20
N ILE A 8 11.90 11.86 3.82
CA ILE A 8 12.90 11.24 4.70
C ILE A 8 14.09 12.19 4.81
N ARG A 9 14.53 12.45 6.04
CA ARG A 9 15.69 13.28 6.34
C ARG A 9 16.65 12.51 7.24
N PHE A 10 17.85 12.25 6.73
CA PHE A 10 18.93 11.64 7.51
C PHE A 10 20.28 12.29 7.18
N PRO A 11 20.67 13.35 7.92
CA PRO A 11 21.91 14.07 7.66
C PRO A 11 23.14 13.15 7.73
N GLY A 12 24.11 13.37 6.84
CA GLY A 12 25.33 12.56 6.75
C GLY A 12 25.16 11.22 6.01
N ILE A 13 23.92 10.76 5.81
CA ILE A 13 23.61 9.49 5.14
C ILE A 13 22.86 9.72 3.82
N ILE A 14 21.80 10.54 3.84
CA ILE A 14 20.94 10.82 2.69
C ILE A 14 21.30 12.19 2.11
N PRO A 15 21.59 12.30 0.80
CA PRO A 15 21.86 13.60 0.18
C PRO A 15 20.66 14.55 0.28
N ARG A 16 20.93 15.83 0.52
CA ARG A 16 19.89 16.87 0.68
C ARG A 16 19.24 17.21 -0.67
N GLY A 17 17.95 17.56 -0.61
CA GLY A 17 17.23 18.15 -1.75
C GLY A 17 17.03 17.21 -2.94
N LYS A 18 17.14 15.91 -2.74
CA LYS A 18 16.93 14.93 -3.80
C LYS A 18 15.48 14.45 -3.88
N VAL A 19 15.10 14.01 -5.07
CA VAL A 19 13.78 13.44 -5.38
C VAL A 19 13.98 12.01 -5.89
N ILE A 20 13.09 11.11 -5.47
CA ILE A 20 13.05 9.72 -5.92
C ILE A 20 11.65 9.48 -6.50
N ASP A 21 11.60 9.22 -7.80
CA ASP A 21 10.35 8.91 -8.53
C ASP A 21 10.11 7.40 -8.67
N GLU A 22 11.08 6.58 -8.25
CA GLU A 22 10.94 5.13 -8.23
C GLU A 22 9.92 4.69 -7.17
N PRO A 23 9.08 3.69 -7.48
CA PRO A 23 7.98 3.34 -6.61
C PRO A 23 8.47 2.61 -5.35
N THR A 24 8.10 3.13 -4.18
CA THR A 24 8.37 2.52 -2.87
C THR A 24 7.08 2.14 -2.17
N GLN A 25 7.19 1.38 -1.08
CA GLN A 25 6.05 0.97 -0.25
C GLN A 25 6.27 1.36 1.21
N GLN A 26 5.18 1.62 1.94
CA GLN A 26 5.24 1.87 3.39
C GLN A 26 5.86 0.69 4.15
N LEU A 27 5.67 -0.54 3.65
CA LEU A 27 6.23 -1.78 4.21
C LEU A 27 7.77 -1.77 4.21
N ASP A 28 8.40 -1.01 3.32
CA ASP A 28 9.85 -0.92 3.21
C ASP A 28 10.52 -0.27 4.43
N MET A 29 9.76 0.55 5.17
CA MET A 29 10.24 1.17 6.41
C MET A 29 10.67 0.11 7.43
N PHE A 30 9.93 -1.00 7.53
CA PHE A 30 10.28 -2.10 8.44
C PHE A 30 11.67 -2.66 8.11
N THR A 31 11.89 -3.07 6.87
CA THR A 31 13.14 -3.70 6.45
C THR A 31 14.31 -2.71 6.49
N THR A 32 14.09 -1.47 6.06
CA THR A 32 15.10 -0.41 6.02
C THR A 32 15.56 -0.03 7.43
N ILE A 33 14.63 0.24 8.35
CA ILE A 33 14.97 0.60 9.74
C ILE A 33 15.62 -0.58 10.46
N THR A 34 15.07 -1.80 10.31
CA THR A 34 15.61 -2.99 10.99
C THR A 34 17.07 -3.22 10.62
N LYS A 35 17.42 -3.11 9.33
CA LYS A 35 18.82 -3.21 8.90
C LYS A 35 19.68 -2.05 9.40
N LEU A 36 19.15 -0.83 9.39
CA LEU A 36 19.88 0.36 9.87
C LEU A 36 20.33 0.21 11.32
N ILE A 37 19.50 -0.39 12.18
CA ILE A 37 19.82 -0.60 13.60
C ILE A 37 20.57 -1.91 13.88
N GLY A 38 21.01 -2.63 12.83
CA GLY A 38 21.69 -3.93 12.98
C GLY A 38 20.78 -5.08 13.43
N GLY A 39 19.46 -4.91 13.31
CA GLY A 39 18.48 -5.93 13.63
C GLY A 39 18.43 -7.07 12.61
N LYS A 40 17.81 -8.19 13.01
CA LYS A 40 17.62 -9.37 12.15
C LYS A 40 16.22 -9.36 11.56
N ILE A 41 16.13 -9.50 10.24
CA ILE A 41 14.85 -9.72 9.56
C ILE A 41 14.39 -11.16 9.85
N PRO A 42 13.12 -11.38 10.25
CA PRO A 42 12.60 -12.72 10.46
C PRO A 42 12.72 -13.59 9.20
N SER A 43 13.17 -14.84 9.36
CA SER A 43 13.31 -15.82 8.28
C SER A 43 12.20 -16.88 8.28
N ASP A 44 11.27 -16.80 9.22
CA ASP A 44 10.14 -17.74 9.41
C ASP A 44 8.90 -17.34 8.60
N ARG A 45 8.94 -16.20 7.91
CA ARG A 45 7.82 -15.65 7.12
C ARG A 45 8.32 -14.80 5.97
N VAL A 46 7.46 -14.62 4.97
CA VAL A 46 7.72 -13.70 3.85
C VAL A 46 7.64 -12.27 4.36
N ILE A 47 8.61 -11.45 3.93
CA ILE A 47 8.65 -10.00 4.18
C ILE A 47 8.57 -9.28 2.83
N ASP A 48 7.46 -8.59 2.60
CA ASP A 48 7.23 -7.82 1.37
C ASP A 48 8.11 -6.58 1.32
N GLY A 49 8.30 -5.92 2.47
CA GLY A 49 9.14 -4.74 2.60
C GLY A 49 10.59 -4.99 2.18
N LYS A 50 11.14 -4.10 1.38
CA LYS A 50 12.53 -4.15 0.91
C LYS A 50 13.38 -3.06 1.55
N ASP A 51 14.68 -3.26 1.48
CA ASP A 51 15.65 -2.28 1.95
C ASP A 51 15.78 -1.15 0.93
N MET A 52 15.31 0.04 1.30
CA MET A 52 15.41 1.24 0.47
C MET A 52 16.67 2.03 0.72
N LEU A 53 17.51 1.68 1.70
CA LEU A 53 18.68 2.50 2.05
C LEU A 53 19.61 2.76 0.86
N PRO A 54 19.91 1.79 -0.03
CA PRO A 54 20.70 2.05 -1.23
C PRO A 54 20.06 3.06 -2.20
N LEU A 55 18.73 3.01 -2.33
CA LEU A 55 17.95 3.95 -3.15
C LEU A 55 17.97 5.36 -2.53
N LEU A 56 17.76 5.45 -1.21
CA LEU A 56 17.80 6.71 -0.45
C LEU A 56 19.19 7.37 -0.47
N GLN A 57 20.24 6.56 -0.55
CA GLN A 57 21.62 7.02 -0.68
C GLN A 57 22.01 7.36 -2.13
N PHE A 58 21.12 7.16 -3.11
CA PHE A 58 21.41 7.30 -4.54
C PHE A 58 22.56 6.40 -5.02
N LYS A 59 22.80 5.28 -4.33
CA LYS A 59 23.72 4.22 -4.78
C LYS A 59 23.05 3.31 -5.81
N GLU A 60 21.74 3.15 -5.68
CA GLU A 60 20.88 2.49 -6.65
C GLU A 60 19.90 3.51 -7.24
N SER A 61 19.57 3.35 -8.52
CA SER A 61 18.65 4.24 -9.25
C SER A 61 17.28 3.63 -9.48
N LYS A 62 17.06 2.38 -9.06
CA LYS A 62 15.82 1.64 -9.26
C LYS A 62 15.25 1.15 -7.95
N SER A 63 13.91 1.09 -7.88
CA SER A 63 13.24 0.46 -6.77
C SER A 63 13.65 -1.00 -6.65
N PRO A 64 13.81 -1.53 -5.42
CA PRO A 64 13.96 -2.97 -5.19
C PRO A 64 12.67 -3.75 -5.54
N HIS A 65 11.56 -3.06 -5.82
CA HIS A 65 10.27 -3.66 -6.16
C HIS A 65 10.07 -3.81 -7.65
N LYS A 66 9.89 -5.05 -8.08
CA LYS A 66 9.39 -5.36 -9.42
C LYS A 66 7.86 -5.29 -9.47
N PHE A 67 7.19 -5.85 -8.47
CA PHE A 67 5.73 -5.90 -8.37
C PHE A 67 5.29 -5.32 -7.03
N MET A 68 4.17 -4.62 -7.02
CA MET A 68 3.49 -4.15 -5.81
C MET A 68 2.01 -4.48 -5.91
N TYR A 69 1.44 -4.98 -4.83
CA TYR A 69 0.06 -5.45 -4.79
C TYR A 69 -0.80 -4.47 -4.00
N HIS A 70 -1.96 -4.12 -4.53
CA HIS A 70 -2.87 -3.12 -3.97
C HIS A 70 -4.17 -3.80 -3.53
N TYR A 71 -4.29 -3.98 -2.22
CA TYR A 71 -5.45 -4.57 -1.59
C TYR A 71 -6.45 -3.51 -1.12
N CYS A 72 -7.72 -3.88 -1.13
CA CYS A 72 -8.77 -3.28 -0.32
C CYS A 72 -9.41 -4.39 0.53
N GLY A 73 -9.10 -4.44 1.82
CA GLY A 73 -9.51 -5.57 2.66
C GLY A 73 -8.89 -6.87 2.13
N GLU A 74 -9.69 -7.89 1.87
CA GLU A 74 -9.25 -9.17 1.30
C GLU A 74 -9.16 -9.16 -0.25
N HIS A 75 -9.62 -8.09 -0.89
CA HIS A 75 -9.73 -7.96 -2.34
C HIS A 75 -8.43 -7.41 -2.93
N LEU A 76 -7.74 -8.19 -3.78
CA LEU A 76 -6.58 -7.74 -4.53
C LEU A 76 -7.02 -7.00 -5.79
N GLN A 77 -7.12 -5.67 -5.69
CA GLN A 77 -7.73 -4.82 -6.70
C GLN A 77 -6.84 -4.52 -7.88
N ALA A 78 -5.55 -4.33 -7.63
CA ALA A 78 -4.60 -3.99 -8.67
C ALA A 78 -3.19 -4.48 -8.35
N THR A 79 -2.42 -4.71 -9.40
CA THR A 79 -0.99 -5.02 -9.31
C THR A 79 -0.21 -4.02 -10.15
N ARG A 80 0.74 -3.34 -9.52
CA ARG A 80 1.68 -2.43 -10.18
C ARG A 80 2.96 -3.18 -10.54
N TYR A 81 3.49 -2.92 -11.73
CA TYR A 81 4.70 -3.54 -12.25
C TYR A 81 5.67 -2.47 -12.77
N ARG A 82 6.88 -2.52 -12.21
CA ARG A 82 8.04 -1.76 -12.67
C ARG A 82 8.96 -2.73 -13.44
N PRO A 83 9.01 -2.67 -14.78
CA PRO A 83 9.91 -3.53 -15.54
C PRO A 83 11.38 -3.22 -15.18
N PRO A 84 12.29 -4.21 -15.23
CA PRO A 84 13.69 -3.96 -14.92
C PRO A 84 14.38 -3.02 -15.93
N GLN A 85 13.88 -2.96 -17.15
CA GLN A 85 14.36 -2.08 -18.22
C GLN A 85 13.32 -0.97 -18.50
N GLY A 86 13.78 0.21 -18.93
CA GLY A 86 12.92 1.36 -19.19
C GLY A 86 12.51 2.13 -17.92
N SER A 87 11.57 3.05 -18.06
CA SER A 87 11.05 3.94 -17.01
C SER A 87 9.52 3.85 -16.81
N SER A 88 8.83 3.05 -17.62
CA SER A 88 7.38 2.88 -17.53
C SER A 88 6.98 2.12 -16.27
N VAL A 89 5.90 2.56 -15.63
CA VAL A 89 5.28 1.87 -14.51
C VAL A 89 3.87 1.50 -14.93
N TRP A 90 3.60 0.20 -14.95
CA TRP A 90 2.30 -0.32 -15.38
C TRP A 90 1.45 -0.65 -14.17
N LYS A 91 0.14 -0.45 -14.27
CA LYS A 91 -0.82 -0.92 -13.27
C LYS A 91 -1.92 -1.71 -13.96
N LEU A 92 -2.08 -2.96 -13.54
CA LEU A 92 -3.19 -3.81 -13.95
C LEU A 92 -4.26 -3.77 -12.86
N VAL A 93 -5.48 -3.39 -13.24
CA VAL A 93 -6.63 -3.30 -12.34
C VAL A 93 -7.61 -4.40 -12.72
N THR A 94 -7.91 -5.28 -11.76
CA THR A 94 -8.81 -6.43 -11.95
C THR A 94 -10.19 -6.18 -11.37
N GLU A 95 -10.29 -5.34 -10.35
CA GLU A 95 -11.55 -5.00 -9.70
C GLU A 95 -11.50 -3.56 -9.16
N LEU A 96 -12.63 -2.87 -9.22
CA LEU A 96 -12.80 -1.53 -8.63
C LEU A 96 -14.10 -1.49 -7.82
N PRO A 97 -14.18 -0.62 -6.79
CA PRO A 97 -15.45 -0.25 -6.19
C PRO A 97 -16.40 0.35 -7.24
N ASN A 98 -17.70 0.05 -7.15
CA ASN A 98 -18.70 0.75 -7.94
C ASN A 98 -18.96 2.13 -7.34
N TYR A 99 -18.17 3.12 -7.78
CA TYR A 99 -18.35 4.51 -7.38
C TYR A 99 -19.65 5.07 -7.94
N LYS A 100 -20.33 5.92 -7.16
CA LYS A 100 -21.46 6.69 -7.69
C LYS A 100 -20.93 7.70 -8.72
N PRO A 101 -21.73 8.07 -9.73
CA PRO A 101 -21.33 9.07 -10.71
C PRO A 101 -20.86 10.37 -10.04
N GLY A 102 -19.64 10.82 -10.36
CA GLY A 102 -19.04 12.03 -9.77
C GLY A 102 -18.30 11.82 -8.44
N GLU A 103 -18.30 10.61 -7.87
CA GLU A 103 -17.50 10.28 -6.69
C GLU A 103 -16.19 9.57 -7.09
N ASP A 104 -15.11 9.93 -6.40
CA ASP A 104 -13.77 9.33 -6.55
C ASP A 104 -13.36 8.51 -5.32
N LYS A 105 -14.26 8.40 -4.33
CA LYS A 105 -14.02 7.76 -3.05
C LYS A 105 -15.24 7.00 -2.57
N CYS A 106 -14.97 5.99 -1.75
CA CYS A 106 -15.98 5.19 -1.11
C CYS A 106 -16.23 5.73 0.30
N TYR A 107 -17.47 6.10 0.58
CA TYR A 107 -17.89 6.58 1.90
C TYR A 107 -18.36 5.45 2.84
N GLY A 108 -18.28 4.19 2.38
CA GLY A 108 -18.59 3.01 3.19
C GLY A 108 -17.51 2.72 4.23
N LEU A 109 -17.83 1.83 5.18
CA LEU A 109 -16.83 1.33 6.13
C LEU A 109 -15.81 0.46 5.37
N ALA A 110 -14.54 0.88 5.39
CA ALA A 110 -13.43 0.19 4.72
C ALA A 110 -13.67 -0.02 3.21
N CYS A 111 -13.85 -1.27 2.77
CA CYS A 111 -14.00 -1.65 1.36
C CYS A 111 -15.43 -2.07 1.00
N ILE A 112 -16.38 -1.83 1.91
CA ILE A 112 -17.80 -2.14 1.73
C ILE A 112 -18.45 -0.99 0.95
N CYS A 113 -18.01 -0.83 -0.29
CA CYS A 113 -18.65 0.03 -1.26
C CYS A 113 -19.72 -0.80 -1.96
N SER A 114 -20.76 -0.16 -2.51
CA SER A 114 -21.70 -0.82 -3.43
C SER A 114 -20.92 -1.75 -4.38
N ASN A 115 -21.33 -3.01 -4.47
CA ASN A 115 -20.69 -4.15 -5.18
C ASN A 115 -19.45 -3.84 -6.03
N THR A 116 -18.36 -4.58 -5.83
CA THR A 116 -17.16 -4.45 -6.67
C THR A 116 -17.45 -4.88 -8.13
N ILE A 117 -16.97 -4.08 -9.07
CA ILE A 117 -16.99 -4.41 -10.50
C ILE A 117 -15.70 -5.16 -10.81
N LYS A 118 -15.82 -6.39 -11.32
CA LYS A 118 -14.69 -7.17 -11.82
C LYS A 118 -14.53 -6.93 -13.32
N TYR A 119 -13.31 -6.69 -13.77
CA TYR A 119 -12.98 -6.45 -15.17
C TYR A 119 -12.35 -7.69 -15.80
N ASP A 120 -12.99 -8.20 -16.85
CA ASP A 120 -12.45 -9.24 -17.73
C ASP A 120 -12.73 -8.84 -19.19
N PRO A 121 -11.72 -8.44 -19.98
CA PRO A 121 -10.30 -8.37 -19.62
C PRO A 121 -9.98 -7.26 -18.60
N PRO A 122 -8.91 -7.41 -17.78
CA PRO A 122 -8.51 -6.39 -16.80
C PRO A 122 -8.09 -5.07 -17.46
N LEU A 123 -8.17 -3.98 -16.71
CA LEU A 123 -7.77 -2.65 -17.19
C LEU A 123 -6.26 -2.44 -16.99
N LEU A 124 -5.56 -2.00 -18.03
CA LEU A 124 -4.14 -1.66 -17.97
C LEU A 124 -3.95 -0.14 -18.01
N PHE A 125 -3.12 0.41 -17.14
CA PHE A 125 -2.75 1.82 -17.13
C PHE A 125 -1.23 1.99 -17.17
N ASP A 126 -0.76 3.00 -17.92
CA ASP A 126 0.61 3.50 -17.83
C ASP A 126 0.63 4.64 -16.80
N ILE A 127 1.16 4.38 -15.61
CA ILE A 127 1.23 5.36 -14.53
C ILE A 127 2.27 6.44 -14.80
N THR A 128 3.28 6.15 -15.62
CA THR A 128 4.31 7.13 -15.99
C THR A 128 3.74 8.16 -16.94
N ALA A 129 2.95 7.74 -17.93
CA ALA A 129 2.32 8.64 -18.90
C ALA A 129 1.01 9.26 -18.40
N ASP A 130 0.21 8.50 -17.64
CA ASP A 130 -1.05 8.92 -17.05
C ASP A 130 -1.08 8.63 -15.52
N PRO A 131 -0.44 9.48 -14.71
CA PRO A 131 -0.47 9.34 -13.25
C PRO A 131 -1.87 9.43 -12.64
N GLY A 132 -2.83 9.98 -13.39
CA GLY A 132 -4.21 10.16 -12.97
C GLY A 132 -5.11 8.94 -13.23
N GLU A 133 -4.59 7.90 -13.89
CA GLU A 133 -5.33 6.66 -14.19
C GLU A 133 -6.66 6.93 -14.94
N ARG A 134 -6.69 7.93 -15.82
CA ARG A 134 -7.90 8.38 -16.52
C ARG A 134 -8.17 7.58 -17.79
N ASN A 135 -7.11 7.14 -18.47
CA ASN A 135 -7.18 6.53 -19.79
C ASN A 135 -6.62 5.10 -19.75
N PRO A 136 -7.49 4.07 -19.74
CA PRO A 136 -7.02 2.69 -19.84
C PRO A 136 -6.41 2.43 -21.23
N VAL A 137 -5.28 1.72 -21.25
CA VAL A 137 -4.54 1.36 -22.46
C VAL A 137 -5.08 0.05 -23.02
N SER A 138 -5.51 0.06 -24.27
CA SER A 138 -5.89 -1.17 -24.98
C SER A 138 -4.65 -1.99 -25.37
N TYR A 139 -4.67 -3.26 -25.03
CA TYR A 139 -3.58 -4.20 -25.33
C TYR A 139 -3.99 -5.32 -26.30
N LYS A 140 -5.23 -5.34 -26.81
CA LYS A 140 -5.73 -6.41 -27.69
C LYS A 140 -4.91 -6.59 -28.97
N ASN A 141 -4.32 -5.52 -29.50
CA ASN A 141 -3.57 -5.54 -30.75
C ASN A 141 -2.07 -5.28 -30.57
N ASN A 142 -1.57 -5.25 -29.33
CA ASN A 142 -0.18 -4.95 -29.03
C ASN A 142 0.46 -6.09 -28.24
N LYS A 143 1.31 -6.88 -28.91
CA LYS A 143 1.99 -8.05 -28.32
C LYS A 143 2.81 -7.69 -27.09
N HIS A 144 3.52 -6.56 -27.10
CA HIS A 144 4.31 -6.13 -25.96
C HIS A 144 3.45 -5.85 -24.72
N LEU A 145 2.31 -5.18 -24.91
CA LEU A 145 1.38 -4.91 -23.81
C LEU A 145 0.68 -6.19 -23.32
N GLN A 146 0.39 -7.14 -24.22
CA GLN A 146 -0.10 -8.47 -23.82
C GLN A 146 0.92 -9.20 -22.96
N ASP A 147 2.19 -9.17 -23.34
CA ASP A 147 3.27 -9.79 -22.55
C ASP A 147 3.36 -9.15 -21.16
N ILE A 148 3.22 -7.82 -21.07
CA ILE A 148 3.16 -7.11 -19.78
C ILE A 148 1.96 -7.59 -18.95
N VAL A 149 0.75 -7.60 -19.52
CA VAL A 149 -0.46 -8.06 -18.82
C VAL A 149 -0.30 -9.49 -18.34
N ASN A 150 0.18 -10.40 -19.19
CA ASN A 150 0.42 -11.80 -18.85
C ASN A 150 1.41 -11.94 -17.70
N LYS A 151 2.49 -11.15 -17.71
CA LYS A 151 3.52 -11.14 -16.67
C LYS A 151 2.99 -10.62 -15.34
N ILE A 152 2.16 -9.58 -15.36
CA ILE A 152 1.49 -9.04 -14.17
C ILE A 152 0.48 -10.06 -13.62
N SER A 153 -0.34 -10.65 -14.48
CA SER A 153 -1.33 -11.66 -14.12
C SER A 153 -0.68 -12.90 -13.50
N ALA A 154 0.42 -13.38 -14.07
CA ALA A 154 1.20 -14.50 -13.52
C ALA A 154 1.75 -14.17 -12.13
N ALA A 155 2.40 -13.00 -11.97
CA ALA A 155 2.93 -12.56 -10.67
C ALA A 155 1.82 -12.33 -9.62
N THR A 156 0.63 -11.91 -10.06
CA THR A 156 -0.55 -11.75 -9.20
C THR A 156 -1.08 -13.11 -8.74
N ALA A 157 -1.14 -14.09 -9.65
CA ALA A 157 -1.56 -15.44 -9.31
C ALA A 157 -0.57 -16.14 -8.38
N GLU A 158 0.74 -15.97 -8.59
CA GLU A 158 1.79 -16.48 -7.71
C GLU A 158 1.69 -15.85 -6.31
N HIS A 159 1.54 -14.52 -6.23
CA HIS A 159 1.37 -13.83 -4.96
C HIS A 159 0.14 -14.33 -4.19
N LYS A 160 -1.02 -14.45 -4.86
CA LYS A 160 -2.23 -15.01 -4.24
C LYS A 160 -2.04 -16.41 -3.66
N LYS A 161 -1.19 -17.24 -4.28
CA LYS A 161 -0.84 -18.58 -3.75
C LYS A 161 0.10 -18.51 -2.55
N SER A 162 0.96 -17.50 -2.49
CA SER A 162 1.93 -17.31 -1.40
C SER A 162 1.31 -16.71 -0.13
N VAL A 163 0.23 -15.94 -0.29
CA VAL A 163 -0.48 -15.32 0.83
C VAL A 163 -1.26 -16.40 1.56
N GLY A 164 -0.85 -16.70 2.80
CA GLY A 164 -1.61 -17.58 3.68
C GLY A 164 -2.99 -17.00 4.02
N THR A 165 -3.86 -17.79 4.62
CA THR A 165 -5.18 -17.36 5.10
C THR A 165 -5.13 -17.13 6.62
N PRO A 166 -4.60 -15.99 7.10
CA PRO A 166 -4.62 -15.70 8.53
C PRO A 166 -6.06 -15.53 9.02
N GLU A 167 -6.29 -15.84 10.29
CA GLU A 167 -7.56 -15.56 10.93
C GLU A 167 -7.88 -14.06 10.85
N SER A 168 -9.07 -13.70 10.35
CA SER A 168 -9.50 -12.31 10.29
C SER A 168 -9.57 -11.71 11.71
N ARG A 169 -8.85 -10.59 11.90
CA ARG A 169 -8.90 -9.78 13.12
C ARG A 169 -10.03 -8.76 13.11
N MET A 170 -10.70 -8.60 11.98
CA MET A 170 -11.74 -7.59 11.72
C MET A 170 -13.14 -8.22 11.59
N THR A 171 -13.41 -9.33 12.29
CA THR A 171 -14.74 -9.94 12.30
C THR A 171 -15.71 -9.12 13.14
N PHE A 172 -17.01 -9.19 12.83
CA PHE A 172 -18.07 -8.46 13.55
C PHE A 172 -17.93 -8.58 15.08
N PHE A 173 -17.82 -9.81 15.60
CA PHE A 173 -17.69 -10.06 17.06
C PHE A 173 -16.39 -9.57 17.69
N LYS A 174 -15.34 -9.33 16.89
CA LYS A 174 -14.07 -8.74 17.36
C LYS A 174 -14.10 -7.21 17.33
N LEU A 175 -14.98 -6.63 16.50
CA LEU A 175 -15.19 -5.18 16.39
C LEU A 175 -16.23 -4.64 17.37
N LEU A 176 -17.06 -5.49 17.97
CA LEU A 176 -17.99 -5.07 19.02
C LEU A 176 -17.23 -4.47 20.20
N TRP A 177 -17.68 -3.29 20.65
CA TRP A 177 -17.12 -2.65 21.83
C TRP A 177 -17.27 -3.57 23.05
N ARG A 178 -16.18 -3.69 23.81
CA ARG A 178 -16.09 -4.50 25.01
C ARG A 178 -15.82 -3.57 26.19
N PRO A 179 -16.84 -3.24 27.01
CA PRO A 179 -16.68 -2.29 28.11
C PRO A 179 -15.52 -2.63 29.05
N TRP A 180 -15.25 -3.92 29.27
CA TRP A 180 -14.14 -4.40 30.12
C TRP A 180 -12.73 -4.26 29.53
N PHE A 181 -12.61 -3.88 28.25
CA PHE A 181 -11.32 -3.51 27.65
C PHE A 181 -11.14 -2.00 27.53
N GLN A 182 -12.11 -1.19 27.94
CA GLN A 182 -12.01 0.26 27.92
C GLN A 182 -11.04 0.72 29.02
N PRO A 183 -9.90 1.35 28.69
CA PRO A 183 -9.08 2.01 29.70
C PRO A 183 -9.90 3.13 30.35
N CYS A 184 -9.95 3.16 31.68
CA CYS A 184 -10.78 4.09 32.44
C CYS A 184 -10.11 4.41 33.78
N CYS A 185 -9.87 5.69 34.08
CA CYS A 185 -9.23 6.09 35.34
C CYS A 185 -10.15 5.89 36.55
N ASN A 186 -11.45 6.20 36.41
CA ASN A 186 -12.44 6.09 37.48
C ASN A 186 -13.80 5.55 36.96
N PHE A 187 -13.92 4.23 36.79
CA PHE A 187 -15.19 3.64 36.36
C PHE A 187 -16.31 3.93 37.39
N PRO A 188 -17.53 4.35 36.98
CA PRO A 188 -18.06 4.41 35.61
C PRO A 188 -17.93 5.78 34.92
N SER A 189 -17.47 6.83 35.61
CA SER A 189 -17.38 8.18 35.05
C SER A 189 -16.31 8.31 33.96
N CYS A 190 -15.26 7.49 34.02
CA CYS A 190 -14.13 7.49 33.08
C CYS A 190 -13.55 8.88 32.77
N THR A 191 -13.48 9.73 33.79
CA THR A 191 -12.78 11.00 33.78
C THR A 191 -11.35 10.82 34.28
N CYS A 192 -10.40 11.44 33.60
CA CYS A 192 -8.99 11.43 33.99
C CYS A 192 -8.54 12.88 34.15
N SER A 193 -7.88 13.21 35.27
CA SER A 193 -7.19 14.47 35.43
C SER A 193 -5.68 14.22 35.34
N ASP A 194 -5.03 14.76 34.32
CA ASP A 194 -3.56 14.75 34.27
C ASP A 194 -3.03 15.96 35.05
N PRO A 195 -2.32 15.76 36.17
CA PRO A 195 -1.77 16.87 36.95
C PRO A 195 -0.69 17.67 36.19
N VAL A 196 -0.11 17.12 35.12
CA VAL A 196 0.94 17.74 34.29
C VAL A 196 0.35 18.63 33.17
N TYR A 197 -0.88 18.37 32.71
CA TYR A 197 -1.50 19.07 31.57
C TYR A 197 -2.87 19.69 31.91
N LYS A 198 -2.99 20.33 33.07
CA LYS A 198 -4.25 20.97 33.52
C LYS A 198 -4.73 22.12 32.62
N ASP A 199 -3.82 22.74 31.86
CA ASP A 199 -4.07 24.03 31.20
C ASP A 199 -4.53 23.92 29.73
N PHE A 200 -4.72 22.71 29.18
CA PHE A 200 -5.10 22.53 27.77
C PHE A 200 -6.61 22.40 27.52
N VAL A 201 -7.45 22.59 28.54
CA VAL A 201 -8.92 22.39 28.44
C VAL A 201 -9.70 23.72 28.42
N ASP A 202 -9.05 24.87 28.65
CA ASP A 202 -9.70 26.19 28.71
C ASP A 202 -9.09 27.23 27.73
N GLU A 203 -8.97 26.89 26.43
CA GLU A 203 -8.86 27.88 25.33
C GLU A 203 -9.84 27.61 24.19
#